data_AF-A0A920EHG1-F1
#
_entry.id   AF-A0A920EHG1-F1
#
_cell.length_a   1.000
_cell.length_b   1.000
_cell.length_c   1.000
_cell.angle_alpha   90.00
_cell.angle_beta   90.00
_cell.angle_gamma   90.00
#
_symmetry.space_group_name_H-M   'P 1'
#
loop_
_entity.id
_entity.type
_entity.pdbx_description
1 polymer ?
#
loop_
_entity_poly.entity_id
_entity_poly.type
_entity_poly.pdbx_seq_one_letter_code
_entity_poly.pdbx_strand_id
1 'polypeptide(L)'
;MISKKPSTDSFSAKADLTLGNYGLTKYRVASNVPVSEKVATRFSFSSTESDGFSTNVFTGQDLDDTNNTSVRSDWLIELDDASSLRIFGQYFEVDRNGAAIKG
;
A
#
# COMPACT_ATOMS: atom_id res chain seq x y z
N MET A 1 2.35 4.53 2.27
CA MET A 1 2.27 3.34 3.13
C MET A 1 2.73 3.77 4.53
N ILE A 2 2.00 3.44 5.60
CA ILE A 2 2.48 3.71 6.97
C ILE A 2 3.32 2.49 7.38
N SER A 3 4.64 2.59 7.18
CA SER A 3 5.58 1.55 7.61
C SER A 3 5.67 1.59 9.13
N LYS A 4 4.94 0.69 9.80
CA LYS A 4 5.01 0.49 11.26
C LYS A 4 5.64 -0.88 11.51
N LYS A 5 6.52 -0.99 12.49
CA LYS A 5 7.10 -2.28 12.90
C LYS A 5 5.98 -3.19 13.45
N PRO A 6 6.01 -4.51 13.18
CA PRO A 6 5.17 -5.46 13.92
C PRO A 6 5.44 -5.36 15.44
N SER A 7 4.43 -5.64 16.27
CA SER A 7 4.55 -5.69 17.73
C SER A 7 3.81 -6.92 18.28
N THR A 8 4.36 -7.51 19.34
CA THR A 8 3.79 -8.67 20.06
C THR A 8 2.75 -8.26 21.10
N ASP A 9 2.60 -6.96 21.38
CA ASP A 9 1.79 -6.46 22.50
C ASP A 9 0.28 -6.71 22.30
N SER A 10 -0.20 -6.52 21.08
CA SER A 10 -1.63 -6.64 20.78
C SER A 10 -1.92 -6.76 19.29
N PHE A 11 -3.03 -7.43 18.98
CA PHE A 11 -3.63 -7.36 17.65
C PHE A 11 -4.14 -5.93 17.38
N SER A 12 -3.88 -5.42 16.18
CA SER A 12 -4.51 -4.19 15.70
C SER A 12 -4.78 -4.26 14.21
N ALA A 13 -5.91 -3.70 13.76
CA ALA A 13 -6.23 -3.59 12.35
C ALA A 13 -6.79 -2.21 12.05
N LYS A 14 -6.48 -1.69 10.86
CA LYS A 14 -7.00 -0.43 10.36
C LYS A 14 -7.33 -0.57 8.88
N ALA A 15 -8.48 -0.04 8.49
CA ALA A 15 -8.84 0.22 7.11
C ALA A 15 -9.11 1.71 6.95
N ASP A 16 -8.68 2.28 5.82
CA ASP A 16 -8.93 3.66 5.43
C ASP A 16 -9.48 3.65 3.99
N LEU A 17 -10.62 4.31 3.80
CA LEU A 17 -11.15 4.67 2.49
C LEU A 17 -11.00 6.18 2.31
N THR A 18 -10.53 6.62 1.15
CA THR A 18 -10.41 8.03 0.80
C THR A 18 -11.03 8.23 -0.57
N LEU A 19 -11.99 9.13 -0.65
CA LEU A 19 -12.61 9.58 -1.88
C LEU A 19 -12.20 11.04 -2.10
N GLY A 20 -11.91 11.41 -3.34
CA GLY A 20 -11.45 12.75 -3.69
C GLY A 20 -11.91 13.19 -5.07
N ASN A 21 -11.43 14.36 -5.48
CA ASN A 21 -11.73 14.91 -6.80
C ASN A 21 -11.08 14.06 -7.91
N TYR A 22 -11.56 14.20 -9.14
CA TYR A 22 -11.02 13.51 -10.34
C TYR A 22 -11.06 11.98 -10.21
N GLY A 23 -12.18 11.46 -9.71
CA GLY A 23 -12.39 10.01 -9.54
C GLY A 23 -11.52 9.36 -8.47
N LEU A 24 -10.71 10.12 -7.71
CA LEU A 24 -9.76 9.55 -6.76
C LEU A 24 -10.45 8.64 -5.75
N THR A 25 -10.11 7.35 -5.83
CA THR A 25 -10.50 6.35 -4.85
C THR A 25 -9.25 5.68 -4.33
N LYS A 26 -9.08 5.71 -3.02
CA LYS A 26 -7.94 5.10 -2.34
C LYS A 26 -8.37 4.24 -1.19
N TYR A 27 -7.92 3.01 -1.22
CA TYR A 27 -8.16 2.01 -0.20
C TYR A 27 -6.84 1.61 0.46
N ARG A 28 -6.82 1.55 1.78
CA ARG A 28 -5.67 1.08 2.55
C ARG A 28 -6.13 0.17 3.68
N VAL A 29 -5.41 -0.92 3.86
CA VAL A 29 -5.59 -1.82 5.00
C VAL A 29 -4.23 -2.11 5.60
N ALA A 30 -4.18 -2.20 6.92
CA ALA A 30 -3.03 -2.74 7.62
C ALA A 30 -3.46 -3.47 8.89
N SER A 31 -2.84 -4.61 9.16
CA SER A 31 -3.03 -5.39 10.37
C SER A 31 -1.70 -5.74 11.02
N ASN A 32 -1.67 -5.73 12.34
CA ASN A 32 -0.63 -6.28 13.19
C ASN A 32 -1.21 -7.50 13.92
N VAL A 33 -0.51 -8.61 13.84
CA VAL A 33 -0.91 -9.86 14.48
C VAL A 33 0.26 -10.36 15.34
N PRO A 34 0.12 -10.39 16.67
CA PRO A 34 1.03 -11.13 17.53
C PRO A 34 0.75 -12.63 17.31
N VAL A 35 1.69 -13.33 16.70
CA VAL A 35 1.59 -14.77 16.42
C VAL A 35 1.94 -15.58 17.66
N SER A 36 2.91 -15.09 18.43
CA SER A 36 3.30 -15.61 19.74
C SER A 36 3.89 -14.47 20.59
N GLU A 37 4.31 -14.76 21.82
CA GLU A 37 5.01 -13.80 22.69
C GLU A 37 6.29 -13.23 22.05
N LYS A 38 6.93 -13.98 21.15
CA LYS A 38 8.21 -13.60 20.50
C LYS A 38 8.08 -13.34 19.01
N VAL A 39 6.91 -13.57 18.40
CA VAL A 39 6.74 -13.44 16.95
C VAL A 39 5.54 -12.56 16.64
N ALA A 40 5.76 -11.53 15.83
CA ALA A 40 4.72 -10.66 15.34
C ALA A 40 4.82 -10.49 13.83
N THR A 41 3.67 -10.40 13.15
CA THR A 41 3.61 -10.08 11.73
C THR A 41 2.75 -8.85 11.52
N ARG A 42 3.12 -8.06 10.51
CA ARG A 42 2.32 -6.95 10.01
C ARG A 42 2.09 -7.12 8.52
N PHE A 43 0.83 -7.07 8.12
CA PHE A 43 0.42 -7.05 6.72
C PHE A 43 -0.13 -5.66 6.37
N SER A 44 0.18 -5.16 5.18
CA SER A 44 -0.44 -3.96 4.65
C SER A 44 -0.71 -4.06 3.16
N PHE A 45 -1.87 -3.57 2.76
CA PHE A 45 -2.32 -3.47 1.39
C PHE A 45 -2.75 -2.03 1.11
N SER A 46 -2.46 -1.52 -0.08
CA SER A 46 -3.09 -0.30 -0.56
C SER A 46 -3.30 -0.32 -2.05
N SER A 47 -4.45 0.19 -2.48
CA SER A 47 -4.75 0.48 -3.87
C SER A 47 -5.16 1.94 -4.00
N THR A 48 -4.78 2.59 -5.10
CA THR A 48 -5.14 3.96 -5.42
C THR A 48 -5.44 4.02 -6.89
N GLU A 49 -6.61 4.52 -7.22
CA GLU A 49 -7.13 4.72 -8.56
C GLU A 49 -7.54 6.19 -8.70
N SER A 50 -7.19 6.81 -9.82
CA SER A 50 -7.59 8.17 -10.16
C SER A 50 -7.61 8.36 -11.66
N ASP A 51 -8.67 8.98 -12.16
CA ASP A 51 -9.01 9.14 -13.60
C ASP A 51 -8.17 10.24 -14.32
N GLY A 52 -7.11 10.75 -13.68
CA GLY A 52 -6.27 11.79 -14.28
C GLY A 52 -6.96 13.17 -14.43
N PHE A 53 -6.28 14.11 -15.10
CA PHE A 53 -6.74 15.51 -15.27
C PHE A 53 -6.89 15.92 -16.75
N SER A 54 -6.60 15.04 -17.72
CA SER A 54 -6.57 15.37 -19.15
C SER A 54 -7.18 14.28 -20.00
N THR A 55 -8.24 14.59 -20.74
CA THR A 55 -8.78 13.69 -21.76
C THR A 55 -8.12 13.98 -23.11
N ASN A 56 -7.68 12.95 -23.82
CA ASN A 56 -7.14 13.05 -25.18
C ASN A 56 -8.27 13.41 -26.17
N VAL A 57 -8.26 14.63 -26.68
CA VAL A 57 -9.28 15.15 -27.62
C VAL A 57 -9.26 14.51 -29.02
N PHE A 58 -8.27 13.66 -29.35
CA PHE A 58 -8.15 13.00 -30.65
C PHE A 58 -8.59 11.53 -30.63
N THR A 59 -8.40 10.83 -29.51
CA THR A 59 -8.76 9.41 -29.34
C THR A 59 -9.89 9.17 -28.34
N GLY A 60 -10.28 10.18 -27.54
CA GLY A 60 -11.27 10.05 -26.49
C GLY A 60 -10.81 9.25 -25.26
N GLN A 61 -9.50 9.00 -25.13
CA GLN A 61 -8.92 8.28 -23.99
C GLN A 61 -8.53 9.21 -22.87
N ASP A 62 -8.78 8.82 -21.62
CA ASP A 62 -8.27 9.52 -20.44
C ASP A 62 -6.74 9.35 -20.35
N LEU A 63 -6.05 10.46 -20.09
CA LEU A 63 -4.60 10.56 -19.89
C LEU A 63 -4.35 10.83 -18.40
N ASP A 64 -3.26 10.27 -17.87
CA ASP A 64 -2.87 10.30 -16.44
C ASP A 64 -3.64 9.35 -15.51
N ASP A 65 -4.33 8.34 -16.03
CA ASP A 65 -4.83 7.23 -15.22
C ASP A 65 -3.68 6.62 -14.42
N THR A 66 -3.82 6.67 -13.09
CA THR A 66 -2.85 6.09 -12.16
C THR A 66 -3.53 5.00 -11.37
N ASN A 67 -3.16 3.75 -11.64
CA ASN A 67 -3.45 2.64 -10.77
C ASN A 67 -2.17 2.24 -10.04
N ASN A 68 -2.17 2.39 -8.72
CA ASN A 68 -1.06 1.96 -7.87
C ASN A 68 -1.56 0.98 -6.83
N THR A 69 -1.06 -0.25 -6.93
CA THR A 69 -1.34 -1.31 -5.97
C THR A 69 -0.06 -1.73 -5.28
N SER A 70 -0.10 -1.84 -3.95
CA SER A 70 1.05 -2.31 -3.16
C SER A 70 0.64 -3.25 -2.05
N VAL A 71 1.47 -4.26 -1.85
CA VAL A 71 1.35 -5.27 -0.80
C VAL A 71 2.67 -5.31 -0.04
N ARG A 72 2.61 -5.38 1.29
CA ARG A 72 3.80 -5.58 2.13
C ARG A 72 3.47 -6.51 3.29
N SER A 73 4.40 -7.42 3.56
CA SER A 73 4.40 -8.28 4.73
C SER A 73 5.72 -8.09 5.49
N ASP A 74 5.64 -8.00 6.80
CA ASP A 74 6.75 -7.73 7.70
C ASP A 74 6.65 -8.68 8.90
N TRP A 75 7.75 -9.31 9.26
CA TRP A 75 7.84 -10.30 10.32
C TRP A 75 8.94 -9.89 11.30
N LEU A 76 8.60 -9.93 12.58
CA LEU A 76 9.49 -9.71 13.69
C LEU A 76 9.58 -10.99 14.51
N ILE A 77 10.80 -11.42 14.78
CA ILE A 77 11.11 -12.58 15.60
C ILE A 77 12.10 -12.13 16.67
N GLU A 78 11.71 -12.22 17.93
CA GLU A 78 12.58 -11.99 19.09
C GLU A 78 13.34 -13.29 19.38
N LEU A 79 14.67 -13.22 19.27
CA LEU A 79 15.54 -14.36 19.52
C LEU A 79 15.78 -14.51 21.03
N ASP A 80 16.07 -13.39 21.68
CA ASP A 80 16.25 -13.21 23.12
C ASP A 80 15.83 -11.78 23.53
N ASP A 81 16.03 -11.41 24.80
CA ASP A 81 15.61 -10.10 25.33
C ASP A 81 16.36 -8.90 24.72
N ALA A 82 17.49 -9.13 24.06
CA ALA A 82 18.34 -8.09 23.46
C ALA A 82 18.42 -8.19 21.92
N SER A 83 18.02 -9.32 21.34
CA SER A 83 18.24 -9.65 19.93
C SER A 83 16.92 -9.91 19.21
N SER A 84 16.72 -9.24 18.08
CA SER A 84 15.58 -9.48 17.20
C SER A 84 15.98 -9.57 15.73
N LEU A 85 15.27 -10.43 15.00
CA LEU A 85 15.36 -10.60 13.56
C LEU A 85 14.10 -10.02 12.91
N ARG A 86 14.28 -9.20 11.88
CA ARG A 86 13.18 -8.64 11.10
C ARG A 86 13.34 -9.00 9.63
N ILE A 87 12.30 -9.57 9.05
CA ILE A 87 12.24 -9.97 7.65
C ILE A 87 11.02 -9.30 7.02
N PHE A 88 11.19 -8.65 5.87
CA PHE A 88 10.06 -8.04 5.17
C PHE A 88 10.18 -8.22 3.67
N GLY A 89 9.02 -8.28 3.02
CA GLY A 89 8.88 -8.28 1.57
C GLY A 89 7.81 -7.28 1.15
N GLN A 90 8.03 -6.59 0.03
CA GLN A 90 7.06 -5.68 -0.55
C GLN A 90 6.98 -5.88 -2.05
N TYR A 91 5.77 -5.76 -2.57
CA TYR A 91 5.45 -5.74 -3.99
C TYR A 91 4.66 -4.47 -4.30
N PHE A 92 4.98 -3.84 -5.42
CA PHE A 92 4.26 -2.68 -5.91
C PHE A 92 4.13 -2.78 -7.43
N GLU A 93 2.95 -2.43 -7.92
CA GLU A 93 2.61 -2.34 -9.33
C GLU A 93 2.05 -0.95 -9.57
N VAL A 94 2.57 -0.29 -10.59
CA VAL A 94 2.21 1.07 -10.95
C VAL A 94 1.95 1.10 -12.44
N ASP A 95 0.68 1.08 -12.80
CA ASP A 95 0.26 1.32 -14.17
C ASP A 95 -0.02 2.81 -14.34
N ARG A 96 0.69 3.40 -15.29
CA ARG A 96 0.53 4.79 -15.71
C ARG A 96 0.41 4.81 -17.22
N ASN A 97 -0.74 5.23 -17.72
CA ASN A 97 -0.89 5.51 -19.14
C ASN A 97 -0.17 6.83 -19.44
N GLY A 98 0.95 6.73 -20.15
CA GLY A 98 1.94 7.80 -20.33
C GLY A 98 1.43 9.03 -21.10
N ALA A 99 2.08 10.16 -20.81
CA ALA A 99 1.77 11.48 -21.36
C ALA A 99 1.62 11.46 -22.89
N ALA A 100 0.55 12.08 -23.39
CA ALA A 100 0.46 12.46 -24.79
C ALA A 100 1.68 13.32 -25.14
N ILE A 101 2.48 12.85 -26.11
CA ILE A 101 3.46 13.70 -26.79
C ILE A 101 2.66 14.82 -27.43
N LYS A 102 2.67 16.01 -26.82
CA LYS A 102 2.23 17.24 -27.48
C LYS A 102 3.28 17.56 -28.55
N GLY A 103 3.01 17.12 -29.78
CA GLY A 103 3.65 17.65 -30.99
C GLY A 103 3.07 19.01 -31.36
#